data_AF-A0A7R9YK52-F1
#
_entry.id   AF-A0A7R9YK52-F1
#
_cell.length_a   1.000
_cell.length_b   1.000
_cell.length_c   1.000
_cell.angle_alpha   90.00
_cell.angle_beta   90.00
_cell.angle_gamma   90.00
#
_symmetry.space_group_name_H-M   'P 1'
#
loop_
_entity.id
_entity.type
_entity.pdbx_description
1 polymer ?
#
loop_
_entity_poly.entity_id
_entity_poly.type
_entity_poly.pdbx_seq_one_letter_code
_entity_poly.pdbx_strand_id
1 'polypeptide(L)'
;SAAAGGASPCWEGTPPPFLVDPTDRAGVRPGEAGHDGRTLRVTDAELARLSPGMEQYWRIKRNNMDCVLCFKVGKFYELFEDDAHLVHRELELNYMGKARPHAGFPEAALPKYAEQLVARGYRLAVVEQMETPAQLAERNRLAKVANPRAKAERAVR
;
A
#
# COMPACT_ATOMS: atom_id res chain seq x y z
N SER A 1 -18.78 -21.89 -5.13
CA SER A 1 -17.35 -22.11 -5.42
C SER A 1 -16.61 -20.87 -4.96
N ALA A 2 -16.08 -20.86 -3.73
CA ALA A 2 -15.36 -19.72 -3.18
C ALA A 2 -13.87 -19.91 -3.51
N ALA A 3 -13.30 -19.01 -4.31
CA ALA A 3 -11.88 -19.00 -4.57
C ALA A 3 -11.18 -18.70 -3.23
N ALA A 4 -10.43 -19.68 -2.72
CA ALA A 4 -9.56 -19.49 -1.59
C ALA A 4 -8.57 -18.36 -1.91
N GLY A 5 -8.58 -17.30 -1.09
CA GLY A 5 -7.63 -16.20 -1.13
C GLY A 5 -6.23 -16.71 -0.83
N GLY A 6 -5.54 -17.22 -1.86
CA GLY A 6 -4.11 -17.47 -1.82
C GLY A 6 -3.38 -16.13 -1.85
N ALA A 7 -2.45 -15.93 -0.93
CA ALA A 7 -1.58 -14.76 -0.92
C ALA A 7 -0.91 -14.56 -2.28
N SER A 8 -0.92 -13.34 -2.82
CA SER A 8 -0.22 -13.01 -4.07
C SER A 8 1.25 -13.47 -4.01
N PRO A 9 1.83 -14.01 -5.11
CA PRO A 9 3.17 -14.62 -5.11
C PRO A 9 4.32 -13.64 -4.81
N CYS A 10 4.03 -12.35 -4.71
CA CYS A 10 4.98 -11.27 -4.39
C CYS A 10 5.05 -10.92 -2.90
N TRP A 11 4.34 -11.63 -2.03
CA TRP A 11 4.49 -11.51 -0.58
C TRP A 11 5.57 -12.47 -0.06
N GLU A 12 6.63 -11.93 0.56
CA GLU A 12 7.60 -12.71 1.35
C GLU A 12 7.01 -12.92 2.76
N GLY A 13 5.98 -13.78 2.86
CA GLY A 13 5.33 -14.14 4.13
C GLY A 13 3.80 -14.11 4.08
N THR A 14 3.15 -14.19 5.24
CA THR A 14 1.68 -14.11 5.34
C THR A 14 1.25 -12.65 5.22
N PRO A 15 0.41 -12.30 4.23
CA PRO A 15 -0.14 -10.95 4.14
C PRO A 15 -1.07 -10.64 5.33
N PRO A 16 -1.34 -9.36 5.61
CA PRO A 16 -2.27 -8.94 6.64
C PRO A 16 -3.62 -9.66 6.52
N PRO A 17 -4.26 -10.08 7.63
CA PRO A 17 -5.51 -10.84 7.59
C PRO A 17 -6.62 -10.15 6.80
N PHE A 18 -6.72 -8.82 6.88
CA PHE A 18 -7.70 -8.02 6.13
C PHE A 18 -7.51 -8.05 4.61
N LEU A 19 -6.37 -8.54 4.10
CA LEU A 19 -6.14 -8.81 2.68
C LEU A 19 -6.39 -10.27 2.29
N VAL A 20 -6.32 -11.20 3.25
CA VAL A 20 -6.61 -12.62 3.02
C VAL A 20 -8.12 -12.84 2.93
N ASP A 21 -8.88 -12.19 3.81
CA ASP A 21 -10.34 -12.26 3.86
C ASP A 21 -10.95 -10.85 3.86
N PRO A 22 -10.89 -10.13 2.72
CA PRO A 22 -11.32 -8.74 2.66
C PRO A 22 -12.84 -8.62 2.81
N THR A 23 -13.27 -7.64 3.59
CA THR A 23 -14.66 -7.22 3.71
C THR A 23 -14.74 -5.70 3.59
N ASP A 24 -15.88 -5.17 3.17
CA ASP A 24 -16.09 -3.72 3.21
C ASP A 24 -16.15 -3.21 4.65
N ARG A 25 -16.27 -1.89 4.84
CA ARG A 25 -16.34 -1.29 6.18
C ARG A 25 -17.48 -1.84 7.05
N ALA A 26 -18.59 -2.29 6.45
CA ALA A 26 -19.73 -2.88 7.15
C ALA A 26 -19.52 -4.36 7.49
N GLY A 27 -18.45 -4.99 7.00
CA GLY A 27 -18.14 -6.41 7.20
C GLY A 27 -18.77 -7.33 6.15
N VAL A 28 -19.25 -6.78 5.02
CA VAL A 28 -19.86 -7.54 3.92
C VAL A 28 -18.76 -8.00 2.95
N ARG A 29 -18.80 -9.26 2.52
CA ARG A 29 -17.76 -9.83 1.64
C ARG A 29 -17.95 -9.40 0.18
N PRO A 30 -16.87 -9.30 -0.61
CA PRO A 30 -16.98 -9.13 -2.06
C PRO A 30 -17.89 -10.21 -2.68
N GLY A 31 -18.86 -9.79 -3.48
CA GLY A 31 -19.83 -10.67 -4.13
C GLY A 31 -21.14 -10.89 -3.35
N GLU A 32 -21.22 -10.44 -2.10
CA GLU A 32 -22.47 -10.43 -1.34
C GLU A 32 -23.30 -9.17 -1.62
N ALA A 33 -24.63 -9.30 -1.48
CA ALA A 33 -25.54 -8.18 -1.69
C ALA A 33 -25.25 -7.06 -0.66
N GLY A 34 -25.08 -5.83 -1.15
CA GLY A 34 -24.81 -4.66 -0.31
C GLY A 34 -23.32 -4.38 -0.05
N HIS A 35 -22.40 -5.14 -0.64
CA HIS A 35 -20.97 -4.87 -0.54
C HIS A 35 -20.58 -3.51 -1.14
N ASP A 36 -19.94 -2.66 -0.35
CA ASP A 36 -19.35 -1.39 -0.81
C ASP A 36 -17.86 -1.56 -1.17
N GLY A 37 -17.60 -1.81 -2.45
CA GLY A 37 -16.25 -1.97 -3.00
C GLY A 37 -15.35 -0.72 -2.92
N ARG A 38 -15.86 0.42 -2.43
CA ARG A 38 -15.06 1.63 -2.20
C ARG A 38 -14.37 1.62 -0.84
N THR A 39 -14.71 0.67 0.02
CA THR A 39 -14.18 0.59 1.38
C THR A 39 -13.61 -0.78 1.69
N LEU A 40 -12.71 -0.81 2.67
CA LEU A 40 -12.13 -2.02 3.24
C LEU A 40 -12.20 -1.91 4.76
N ARG A 41 -12.57 -3.00 5.43
CA ARG A 41 -12.46 -3.09 6.88
C ARG A 41 -11.01 -3.34 7.28
N VAL A 42 -10.42 -2.34 7.91
CA VAL A 42 -9.14 -2.47 8.62
C VAL A 42 -9.34 -1.84 9.99
N THR A 43 -9.25 -2.64 11.04
CA THR A 43 -9.44 -2.17 12.43
C THR A 43 -8.23 -1.39 12.93
N ASP A 44 -8.43 -0.54 13.94
CA ASP A 44 -7.32 0.23 14.51
C ASP A 44 -6.26 -0.67 15.18
N ALA A 45 -6.68 -1.83 15.70
CA ALA A 45 -5.76 -2.85 16.21
C ALA A 45 -4.91 -3.51 15.10
N GLU A 46 -5.46 -3.69 13.91
CA GLU A 46 -4.70 -4.17 12.74
C GLU A 46 -3.76 -3.09 12.21
N LEU A 47 -4.22 -1.84 12.14
CA LEU A 47 -3.40 -0.69 11.75
C LEU A 47 -2.18 -0.54 12.67
N ALA A 48 -2.38 -0.62 13.99
CA ALA A 48 -1.31 -0.48 14.98
C ALA A 48 -0.22 -1.58 14.90
N ARG A 49 -0.47 -2.68 14.18
CA ARG A 49 0.53 -3.74 13.93
C ARG A 49 1.40 -3.48 12.71
N LEU A 50 1.05 -2.47 11.90
CA LEU A 50 1.80 -2.12 10.69
C LEU A 50 2.96 -1.19 11.03
N SER A 51 3.91 -1.06 10.09
CA SER A 51 4.91 -0.01 10.19
C SER A 51 4.24 1.38 10.12
N PRO A 52 4.81 2.43 10.73
CA PRO A 52 4.16 3.75 10.77
C PRO A 52 3.74 4.29 9.40
N GLY A 53 4.55 4.07 8.35
CA GLY A 53 4.19 4.47 6.99
C GLY A 53 3.04 3.65 6.41
N MET A 54 3.03 2.33 6.65
CA MET A 54 1.94 1.47 6.18
C MET A 54 0.64 1.70 6.93
N GLU A 55 0.71 2.03 8.23
CA GLU A 55 -0.44 2.46 9.02
C GLU A 55 -1.09 3.70 8.38
N GLN A 56 -0.29 4.73 8.08
CA GLN A 56 -0.75 5.95 7.43
C GLN A 56 -1.39 5.66 6.06
N TYR A 57 -0.73 4.84 5.25
CA TYR A 57 -1.24 4.41 3.95
C TYR A 57 -2.62 3.74 4.09
N TRP A 58 -2.73 2.71 4.93
CA TRP A 58 -3.97 1.94 5.06
C TRP A 58 -5.10 2.71 5.71
N ARG A 59 -4.79 3.66 6.60
CA ARG A 59 -5.80 4.55 7.19
C ARG A 59 -6.53 5.38 6.12
N ILE A 60 -5.83 5.73 5.05
CA ILE A 60 -6.40 6.46 3.90
C ILE A 60 -7.02 5.46 2.91
N LYS A 61 -6.26 4.44 2.50
CA LYS A 61 -6.66 3.47 1.47
C LYS A 61 -7.95 2.73 1.83
N ARG A 62 -8.16 2.39 3.11
CA ARG A 62 -9.37 1.67 3.57
C ARG A 62 -10.69 2.37 3.26
N ASN A 63 -10.67 3.67 2.97
CA ASN A 63 -11.87 4.45 2.61
C ASN A 63 -11.90 4.87 1.13
N ASN A 64 -10.89 4.50 0.35
CA ASN A 64 -10.69 4.93 -1.03
C ASN A 64 -10.23 3.74 -1.90
N MET A 65 -10.84 2.58 -1.73
CA MET A 65 -10.45 1.35 -2.44
C MET A 65 -10.74 1.40 -3.94
N ASP A 66 -11.62 2.32 -4.37
CA ASP A 66 -11.95 2.60 -5.76
C ASP A 66 -10.99 3.58 -6.45
N CYS A 67 -9.97 4.07 -5.73
CA CYS A 67 -8.97 5.00 -6.24
C CYS A 67 -7.58 4.36 -6.21
N VAL A 68 -6.78 4.61 -7.24
CA VAL A 68 -5.33 4.35 -7.25
C VAL A 68 -4.67 5.38 -6.34
N LEU A 69 -4.05 4.94 -5.24
CA LEU A 69 -3.50 5.82 -4.22
C LEU A 69 -2.01 6.08 -4.47
N CYS A 70 -1.67 7.26 -4.99
CA CYS A 70 -0.29 7.72 -5.11
C CYS A 70 0.16 8.30 -3.76
N PHE A 71 0.90 7.52 -2.97
CA PHE A 71 1.33 7.90 -1.63
C PHE A 71 2.74 8.50 -1.65
N LYS A 72 2.88 9.78 -1.28
CA LYS A 72 4.16 10.49 -1.32
C LYS A 72 5.11 10.00 -0.23
N VAL A 73 6.29 9.55 -0.65
CA VAL A 73 7.41 9.19 0.23
C VAL A 73 8.67 9.87 -0.29
N GLY A 74 9.06 10.98 0.34
CA GLY A 74 10.18 11.80 -0.13
C GLY A 74 10.00 12.27 -1.58
N LYS A 75 10.90 11.87 -2.49
CA LYS A 75 10.88 12.27 -3.91
C LYS A 75 10.09 11.34 -4.84
N PHE A 76 9.37 10.37 -4.27
CA PHE A 76 8.65 9.34 -5.02
C PHE A 76 7.18 9.29 -4.61
N TYR A 77 6.33 8.87 -5.54
CA TYR A 77 5.02 8.32 -5.22
C TYR A 77 5.14 6.80 -5.21
N GLU A 78 4.70 6.20 -4.11
CA GLU A 78 4.69 4.75 -3.88
C GLU A 78 3.24 4.25 -3.90
N LEU A 79 3.05 3.06 -4.46
CA LEU A 79 1.77 2.38 -4.62
C LEU A 79 1.93 0.94 -4.14
N PHE A 80 0.96 0.43 -3.39
CA PHE A 80 1.05 -0.87 -2.73
C PHE A 80 -0.14 -1.77 -3.06
N GLU A 81 0.05 -3.07 -2.90
CA GLU A 81 -0.95 -4.11 -3.16
C GLU A 81 -1.58 -4.01 -4.57
N ASP A 82 -2.91 -3.98 -4.65
CA ASP A 82 -3.67 -3.92 -5.89
C ASP A 82 -3.28 -2.73 -6.76
N ASP A 83 -2.91 -1.60 -6.15
CA ASP A 83 -2.45 -0.42 -6.89
C ASP A 83 -1.11 -0.69 -7.58
N ALA A 84 -0.20 -1.43 -6.93
CA ALA A 84 1.08 -1.83 -7.51
C ALA A 84 0.88 -2.77 -8.70
N HIS A 85 -0.01 -3.76 -8.56
CA HIS A 85 -0.36 -4.67 -9.64
C HIS A 85 -0.99 -3.94 -10.83
N LEU A 86 -1.88 -2.99 -10.54
CA LEU A 86 -2.52 -2.15 -11.55
C LEU A 86 -1.49 -1.35 -12.32
N VAL A 87 -0.62 -0.57 -11.65
CA VAL A 87 0.35 0.26 -12.36
C VAL A 87 1.43 -0.56 -13.06
N HIS A 88 1.73 -1.76 -12.58
CA HIS A 88 2.59 -2.69 -13.31
C HIS A 88 1.97 -3.10 -14.65
N ARG A 89 0.68 -3.48 -14.64
CA ARG A 89 -0.02 -3.89 -15.86
C ARG A 89 -0.30 -2.73 -16.80
N GLU A 90 -0.76 -1.60 -16.25
CA GLU A 90 -1.25 -0.48 -17.05
C GLU A 90 -0.11 0.44 -17.54
N LEU A 91 0.90 0.65 -16.70
CA LEU A 91 1.96 1.64 -16.94
C LEU A 91 3.34 1.01 -17.11
N GLU A 92 3.43 -0.33 -17.10
CA GLU A 92 4.68 -1.08 -17.23
C GLU A 92 5.72 -0.72 -16.16
N LEU A 93 5.26 -0.26 -15.00
CA LEU A 93 6.15 0.04 -13.87
C LEU A 93 6.67 -1.26 -13.25
N ASN A 94 7.96 -1.31 -12.96
CA ASN A 94 8.56 -2.46 -12.30
C ASN A 94 8.16 -2.54 -10.83
N TYR A 95 7.96 -3.76 -10.33
CA TYR A 95 7.84 -3.98 -8.89
C TYR A 95 9.13 -3.60 -8.17
N MET A 96 8.97 -3.05 -6.98
CA MET A 96 10.01 -2.61 -6.08
C MET A 96 9.97 -3.40 -4.77
N GLY A 97 11.14 -3.78 -4.26
CA GLY A 97 11.22 -4.57 -3.03
C GLY A 97 10.83 -6.04 -3.22
N LYS A 98 10.82 -6.79 -2.12
CA LYS A 98 10.55 -8.24 -2.10
C LYS A 98 9.48 -8.68 -1.10
N ALA A 99 9.16 -7.81 -0.14
CA ALA A 99 8.27 -8.13 0.97
C ALA A 99 6.78 -8.21 0.58
N ARG A 100 6.35 -7.33 -0.32
CA ARG A 100 4.94 -7.13 -0.71
C ARG A 100 4.86 -6.48 -2.09
N PRO A 101 3.72 -6.59 -2.80
CA PRO A 101 3.51 -5.85 -4.03
C PRO A 101 3.65 -4.35 -3.78
N HIS A 102 4.63 -3.76 -4.46
CA HIS A 102 5.00 -2.36 -4.34
C HIS A 102 5.56 -1.91 -5.68
N ALA A 103 5.15 -0.74 -6.13
CA ALA A 103 5.70 -0.05 -7.29
C ALA A 103 5.75 1.45 -6.98
N GLY A 104 6.56 2.19 -7.73
CA GLY A 104 6.65 3.63 -7.53
C GLY A 104 7.32 4.36 -8.68
N PHE A 105 7.22 5.68 -8.65
CA PHE A 105 7.80 6.55 -9.67
C PHE A 105 8.22 7.92 -9.08
N PRO A 106 9.18 8.62 -9.71
CA PRO A 106 9.60 9.95 -9.27
C PRO A 106 8.45 10.97 -9.34
N GLU A 107 8.43 11.93 -8.42
CA GLU A 107 7.36 12.93 -8.33
C GLU A 107 7.08 13.69 -9.63
N ALA A 108 8.14 13.98 -10.40
CA ALA A 108 8.04 14.69 -11.67
C ALA A 108 7.25 13.91 -12.74
N ALA A 109 7.09 12.59 -12.57
CA ALA A 109 6.34 11.74 -13.48
C ALA A 109 4.84 11.67 -13.16
N LEU A 110 4.38 12.28 -12.05
CA LEU A 110 2.97 12.24 -11.66
C LEU A 110 2.02 12.75 -12.77
N PRO A 111 2.25 13.91 -13.42
CA PRO A 111 1.33 14.40 -14.44
C PRO A 111 1.15 13.41 -15.59
N LYS A 112 2.25 12.81 -16.07
CA LYS A 112 2.25 11.81 -17.15
C LYS A 112 1.43 10.57 -16.76
N TYR A 113 1.71 9.97 -15.60
CA TYR A 113 1.04 8.74 -15.20
C TYR A 113 -0.41 8.97 -14.78
N ALA A 114 -0.71 10.12 -14.17
CA ALA A 114 -2.06 10.51 -13.83
C ALA A 114 -2.93 10.65 -15.08
N GLU A 115 -2.44 11.34 -16.11
CA GLU A 115 -3.15 11.47 -17.39
C GLU A 115 -3.46 10.10 -18.01
N GLN A 116 -2.47 9.19 -18.06
CA GLN A 116 -2.65 7.86 -18.62
C GLN A 116 -3.69 7.03 -17.86
N LEU A 117 -3.66 7.07 -16.53
CA LEU A 117 -4.61 6.33 -15.69
C LEU A 117 -6.03 6.91 -15.78
N VAL A 118 -6.18 8.24 -15.75
CA VAL A 118 -7.47 8.91 -15.90
C VAL A 118 -8.08 8.64 -17.28
N ALA A 119 -7.27 8.66 -18.35
CA ALA A 119 -7.72 8.33 -19.70
C ALA A 119 -8.25 6.89 -19.82
N ARG A 120 -7.79 5.98 -18.96
CA ARG A 120 -8.28 4.59 -18.86
C ARG A 120 -9.47 4.42 -17.90
N GLY A 121 -9.98 5.52 -17.33
CA GLY A 121 -11.13 5.52 -16.43
C GLY A 121 -10.80 5.24 -14.96
N TYR A 122 -9.52 5.21 -14.58
CA TYR A 122 -9.13 5.07 -13.18
C TYR A 122 -9.29 6.40 -12.44
N ARG A 123 -9.70 6.31 -11.17
CA ARG A 123 -9.70 7.43 -10.24
C ARG A 123 -8.39 7.44 -9.47
N LEU A 124 -7.80 8.61 -9.27
CA LEU A 124 -6.56 8.75 -8.49
C LEU A 124 -6.83 9.52 -7.21
N ALA A 125 -6.14 9.10 -6.16
CA ALA A 125 -5.98 9.88 -4.94
C ALA A 125 -4.48 10.13 -4.75
N VAL A 126 -4.10 11.40 -4.62
CA VAL A 126 -2.71 11.80 -4.38
C VAL A 126 -2.61 12.25 -2.93
N VAL A 127 -1.73 11.61 -2.18
CA VAL A 127 -1.48 11.95 -0.78
C VAL A 127 -0.10 12.56 -0.68
N GLU A 128 -0.06 13.84 -0.34
CA GLU A 128 1.19 14.57 -0.12
C GLU A 128 1.75 14.32 1.28
N GLN A 129 3.09 14.36 1.36
CA GLN A 129 3.78 14.26 2.64
C GLN A 129 3.80 15.64 3.30
N MET A 130 3.11 15.78 4.43
CA MET A 130 3.09 17.03 5.21
C MET A 130 4.33 17.18 6.12
N GLU A 131 5.11 16.12 6.32
CA GLU A 131 6.34 16.13 7.11
C GLU A 131 7.50 16.74 6.32
N THR A 132 8.30 17.59 6.96
CA THR A 132 9.54 18.12 6.39
C THR A 132 10.56 17.00 6.13
N PRO A 133 11.55 17.19 5.23
CA PRO A 133 12.62 16.21 5.01
C PRO A 133 13.38 15.84 6.30
N ALA A 134 13.55 16.79 7.21
CA ALA A 134 14.18 16.57 8.51
C ALA A 134 13.35 15.63 9.40
N GLN A 135 12.03 15.86 9.46
CA GLN A 135 11.11 15.00 10.21
C GLN A 135 11.05 13.57 9.63
N LEU A 136 11.03 13.45 8.29
CA LEU A 136 11.10 12.15 7.63
C LEU A 136 12.42 11.42 7.95
N ALA A 137 13.55 12.13 7.89
CA ALA A 137 14.86 11.56 8.20
C ALA A 137 14.93 11.09 9.66
N GLU A 138 14.41 11.89 10.60
CA GLU A 138 14.36 11.53 12.00
C GLU A 138 13.45 10.32 12.26
N ARG A 139 12.25 10.28 11.66
CA ARG A 139 11.37 9.10 11.72
C ARG A 139 12.06 7.84 11.22
N ASN A 140 12.75 7.93 10.08
CA ASN A 140 13.50 6.82 9.50
C ASN A 140 14.68 6.40 10.39
N ARG A 141 15.32 7.36 11.08
CA ARG A 141 16.37 7.09 12.06
C ARG A 141 15.81 6.37 13.28
N LEU A 142 14.73 6.87 13.86
CA LEU A 142 14.06 6.26 15.02
C LEU A 142 13.55 4.85 14.71
N ALA A 143 13.00 4.61 13.51
CA ALA A 143 12.60 3.28 13.07
C ALA A 143 13.78 2.28 13.01
N LYS A 144 14.97 2.74 12.61
CA LYS A 144 16.20 1.91 12.63
C LYS A 144 16.68 1.62 14.05
N VAL A 145 16.47 2.55 14.99
CA VAL A 145 16.87 2.39 16.40
C VAL A 145 15.88 1.50 17.16
N ALA A 146 14.58 1.56 16.83
CA ALA A 146 13.54 0.73 17.43
C ALA A 146 13.59 -0.75 16.98
N ASN A 147 14.27 -1.05 15.86
CA ASN A 147 14.47 -2.42 15.38
C ASN A 147 15.97 -2.81 15.28
N PRO A 148 16.72 -2.84 16.40
CA PRO A 148 18.14 -3.18 16.37
C PRO A 148 18.38 -4.69 16.17
N ARG A 149 17.39 -5.56 16.44
CA ARG A 149 17.52 -7.02 16.33
C ARG A 149 17.59 -7.54 14.88
N ALA A 150 16.88 -6.93 13.93
CA ALA A 150 16.89 -7.39 12.53
C ALA A 150 18.24 -7.19 11.82
N LYS A 151 19.08 -6.24 12.28
CA LYS A 151 20.42 -6.02 11.70
C LYS A 151 21.47 -6.97 12.29
N ALA A 152 21.29 -7.42 13.53
CA ALA A 152 22.23 -8.32 14.21
C ALA A 152 22.18 -9.76 13.63
N GLU A 153 21.01 -10.25 13.21
CA GLU A 153 20.90 -11.60 12.62
C GLU A 153 21.44 -11.72 11.18
N ARG A 154 21.52 -10.61 10.44
CA ARG A 154 22.06 -10.62 9.06
C ARG A 154 23.59 -10.52 8.99
N ALA A 155 24.26 -10.20 10.09
CA ALA A 155 25.72 -10.15 10.20
C ALA A 155 26.34 -11.47 10.72
N VAL A 156 25.52 -12.47 11.03
CA VAL A 156 25.97 -13.82 11.40
C VAL A 156 25.43 -14.82 10.38
N ARG A 157 26.10 -14.89 9.22
CA ARG A 157 26.22 -16.07 8.37
C ARG A 157 27.45 -15.91 7.49
#